data_AF-A0A6B0YUL0-F1
#
_entry.id   AF-A0A6B0YUL0-F1
#
_cell.length_a   1.000
_cell.length_b   1.000
_cell.length_c   1.000
_cell.angle_alpha   90.00
_cell.angle_beta   90.00
_cell.angle_gamma   90.00
#
_symmetry.space_group_name_H-M   'P 1'
#
loop_
_entity.id
_entity.type
_entity.pdbx_description
1 polymer ?
#
loop_
_entity_poly.entity_id
_entity_poly.type
_entity_poly.pdbx_seq_one_letter_code
_entity_poly.pdbx_strand_id
1 'polypeptide(L)'
;MFTRYSKIVIVWAIALHASLVVVNNLTDYDSNYWFVVHVLKMDTTFPDNLGTWRAIDASSVHHLLYWVIILVELAIAVLCWWGGARLFRAKGDALSFSQAKGIAIAGLTLGTVLWFTGFITIGGEWFLMWQSDVWNGSQSAFRLIVVFGIALLFLTRSDDALDA
;
A
#
# COMPACT_ATOMS: atom_id res chain seq x y z
N MET A 1 -28.14 4.33 -4.09
CA MET A 1 -27.58 3.37 -5.09
C MET A 1 -26.24 3.81 -5.70
N PHE A 2 -26.10 5.01 -6.29
CA PHE A 2 -24.84 5.45 -6.93
C PHE A 2 -23.63 5.47 -5.99
N THR A 3 -23.85 5.80 -4.71
CA THR A 3 -22.80 5.75 -3.68
C THR A 3 -22.18 4.36 -3.53
N ARG A 4 -22.99 3.29 -3.57
CA ARG A 4 -22.51 1.90 -3.49
C ARG A 4 -21.66 1.53 -4.72
N TYR A 5 -22.10 1.92 -5.92
CA TYR A 5 -21.31 1.74 -7.14
C TYR A 5 -19.99 2.52 -7.11
N SER A 6 -20.02 3.77 -6.66
CA SER A 6 -18.82 4.59 -6.51
C SER A 6 -17.79 3.92 -5.59
N LYS A 7 -18.22 3.40 -4.43
CA LYS A 7 -17.36 2.64 -3.51
C LYS A 7 -16.73 1.42 -4.20
N ILE A 8 -17.51 0.65 -4.96
CA ILE A 8 -17.02 -0.52 -5.71
C ILE A 8 -15.95 -0.10 -6.73
N VAL A 9 -16.23 0.91 -7.54
CA VAL A 9 -15.31 1.39 -8.59
C VAL A 9 -14.00 1.87 -7.98
N ILE A 10 -14.03 2.61 -6.86
CA ILE A 10 -12.83 3.07 -6.17
C ILE A 10 -12.01 1.87 -5.66
N VAL A 11 -12.65 0.87 -5.04
CA VAL A 11 -11.96 -0.34 -4.58
C VAL A 11 -11.31 -1.10 -5.74
N TRP A 12 -11.98 -1.23 -6.88
CA TRP A 12 -11.40 -1.87 -8.06
C TRP A 12 -10.30 -1.04 -8.73
N ALA A 13 -10.40 0.29 -8.74
CA ALA A 13 -9.32 1.15 -9.22
C ALA A 13 -8.05 0.97 -8.37
N ILE A 14 -8.21 0.84 -7.05
CA ILE A 14 -7.11 0.53 -6.14
C ILE A 14 -6.56 -0.89 -6.37
N ALA A 15 -7.45 -1.87 -6.59
CA ALA A 15 -7.04 -3.23 -6.92
C ALA A 15 -6.19 -3.28 -8.20
N LEU A 16 -6.64 -2.58 -9.25
CA LEU A 16 -5.90 -2.44 -10.51
C LEU A 16 -4.53 -1.77 -10.28
N HIS A 17 -4.50 -0.67 -9.53
CA HIS A 17 -3.24 0.00 -9.20
C HIS A 17 -2.26 -0.93 -8.50
N ALA A 18 -2.69 -1.63 -7.44
CA ALA A 18 -1.86 -2.59 -6.72
C ALA A 18 -1.41 -3.76 -7.62
N SER A 19 -2.28 -4.26 -8.50
CA SER A 19 -1.90 -5.28 -9.50
C SER A 19 -0.79 -4.79 -10.43
N LEU A 20 -0.86 -3.55 -10.91
CA LEU A 20 0.18 -2.98 -11.77
C LEU A 20 1.49 -2.76 -11.02
N VAL A 21 1.44 -2.37 -9.75
CA VAL A 21 2.63 -2.28 -8.89
C VAL A 21 3.31 -3.65 -8.78
N VAL A 22 2.55 -4.72 -8.51
CA VAL A 22 3.08 -6.09 -8.46
C VAL A 22 3.68 -6.50 -9.80
N VAL A 23 2.99 -6.25 -10.91
CA VAL A 23 3.51 -6.57 -12.25
C VAL A 23 4.84 -5.86 -12.48
N ASN A 24 4.92 -4.55 -12.24
CA ASN A 24 6.15 -3.79 -12.39
C ASN A 24 7.28 -4.36 -11.53
N ASN A 25 7.02 -4.66 -10.26
CA ASN A 25 8.03 -5.19 -9.33
C ASN A 25 8.51 -6.60 -9.70
N LEU A 26 7.72 -7.36 -10.46
CA LEU A 26 8.11 -8.69 -10.97
C LEU A 26 8.81 -8.62 -12.32
N THR A 27 8.39 -7.73 -13.22
CA THR A 27 8.93 -7.65 -14.58
C THR A 27 10.13 -6.74 -14.72
N ASP A 28 10.19 -5.68 -13.90
CA ASP A 28 11.32 -4.76 -13.78
C ASP A 28 11.82 -4.77 -12.33
N TYR A 29 12.29 -5.95 -11.92
CA TYR A 29 12.64 -6.25 -10.54
C TYR A 29 13.70 -5.30 -9.99
N ASP A 30 14.74 -5.01 -10.77
CA ASP A 30 15.93 -4.28 -10.31
C ASP A 30 15.63 -2.83 -9.95
N SER A 31 14.69 -2.16 -10.65
CA SER A 31 14.37 -0.75 -10.42
C SER A 31 13.96 -0.44 -8.98
N ASN A 32 13.06 -1.24 -8.40
CA ASN A 32 12.61 -1.06 -7.02
C ASN A 32 13.42 -1.92 -6.02
N TYR A 33 14.10 -2.98 -6.49
CA TYR A 33 15.06 -3.70 -5.66
C TYR A 33 16.22 -2.79 -5.21
N TRP A 34 16.84 -2.04 -6.12
CA TRP A 34 17.93 -1.12 -5.77
C TRP A 34 17.48 -0.02 -4.82
N PHE A 35 16.23 0.42 -4.92
CA PHE A 35 15.64 1.32 -3.93
C PHE A 35 15.69 0.71 -2.52
N VAL A 36 15.23 -0.53 -2.34
CA VAL A 36 15.29 -1.23 -1.05
C VAL A 36 16.74 -1.41 -0.58
N VAL A 37 17.65 -1.77 -1.48
CA VAL A 37 19.08 -1.94 -1.16
C VAL A 37 19.67 -0.66 -0.57
N HIS A 38 19.51 0.48 -1.25
CA HIS A 38 20.12 1.74 -0.82
C HIS A 38 19.49 2.29 0.47
N VAL A 39 18.18 2.10 0.66
CA VAL A 39 17.53 2.43 1.93
C VAL A 39 18.12 1.60 3.08
N LEU A 40 18.25 0.29 2.91
CA LEU A 40 18.78 -0.60 3.96
C LEU A 40 20.28 -0.39 4.22
N LYS A 41 21.06 -0.08 3.18
CA LYS A 41 22.48 0.23 3.31
C LYS A 41 22.74 1.59 3.94
N MET A 42 21.78 2.51 3.88
CA MET A 42 21.92 3.90 4.34
C MET A 42 23.12 4.62 3.68
N ASP A 43 23.58 4.14 2.52
CA ASP A 43 24.81 4.57 1.83
C ASP A 43 24.67 5.91 1.11
N THR A 44 23.45 6.43 1.04
CA THR A 44 23.10 7.75 0.49
C THR A 44 22.48 8.68 1.52
N THR A 45 22.67 8.40 2.81
CA THR A 45 22.33 9.34 3.90
C THR A 45 23.40 10.43 4.04
N PHE A 46 23.22 11.41 4.93
CA PHE A 46 24.18 12.51 5.07
C PHE A 46 25.59 12.02 5.45
N PRO A 47 26.66 12.75 5.07
CA PRO A 47 28.01 12.44 5.51
C PRO A 47 28.12 12.39 7.04
N ASP A 48 28.97 11.50 7.55
CA ASP A 48 29.23 11.30 8.99
C ASP A 48 27.97 10.98 9.82
N ASN A 49 26.94 10.39 9.19
CA ASN A 49 25.71 10.01 9.86
C ASN A 49 25.94 8.92 10.91
N LEU A 50 25.81 9.31 12.18
CA LEU A 50 25.94 8.42 13.33
C LEU A 50 24.85 7.35 13.43
N GLY A 51 23.78 7.42 12.62
CA GLY A 51 22.70 6.44 12.56
C GLY A 51 23.01 5.19 11.72
N THR A 52 24.12 5.17 10.98
CA THR A 52 24.50 4.09 10.06
C THR A 52 24.83 2.75 10.73
N TRP A 53 24.93 2.70 12.07
CA TRP A 53 25.04 1.44 12.81
C TRP A 53 23.85 0.49 12.58
N ARG A 54 22.72 1.01 12.11
CA ARG A 54 21.50 0.26 11.77
C ARG A 54 21.53 -0.33 10.35
N ALA A 55 22.51 0.04 9.54
CA ALA A 55 22.61 -0.37 8.16
C ALA A 55 22.71 -1.90 8.04
N ILE A 56 22.07 -2.44 7.01
CA ILE A 56 22.07 -3.87 6.71
C ILE A 56 22.75 -4.06 5.36
N ASP A 57 23.98 -4.57 5.38
CA ASP A 57 24.72 -4.94 4.15
C ASP A 57 24.72 -6.46 3.95
N ALA A 58 23.54 -7.00 3.66
CA ALA A 58 23.33 -8.42 3.40
C ALA A 58 22.36 -8.60 2.24
N SER A 59 22.88 -8.99 1.07
CA SER A 59 22.09 -9.17 -0.15
C SER A 59 20.91 -10.12 0.02
N SER A 60 21.07 -11.20 0.81
CA SER A 60 19.97 -12.12 1.11
C SER A 60 18.81 -11.45 1.85
N VAL A 61 19.11 -10.52 2.76
CA VAL A 61 18.10 -9.74 3.49
C VAL A 61 17.42 -8.74 2.57
N HIS A 62 18.17 -8.11 1.66
CA HIS A 62 17.61 -7.19 0.67
C HIS A 62 16.56 -7.89 -0.22
N HIS A 63 16.92 -9.04 -0.79
CA HIS A 63 15.99 -9.84 -1.59
C HIS A 63 14.80 -10.32 -0.78
N LEU A 64 15.02 -10.84 0.44
CA LEU A 64 13.93 -11.31 1.30
C LEU A 64 12.93 -10.18 1.59
N LEU A 65 13.41 -9.00 1.99
CA LEU A 65 12.53 -7.88 2.32
C LEU A 65 11.77 -7.40 1.09
N TYR A 66 12.43 -7.29 -0.06
CA TYR A 66 11.76 -6.86 -1.28
C TYR A 66 10.69 -7.86 -1.73
N TRP A 67 10.94 -9.17 -1.63
CA TRP A 67 9.90 -10.19 -1.85
C TRP A 67 8.74 -10.08 -0.87
N VAL A 68 8.99 -9.78 0.41
CA VAL A 68 7.92 -9.52 1.39
C VAL A 68 7.06 -8.34 0.96
N ILE A 69 7.65 -7.24 0.48
CA ILE A 69 6.91 -6.09 -0.04
C ILE A 69 6.00 -6.51 -1.20
N ILE A 70 6.54 -7.21 -2.20
CA ILE A 70 5.78 -7.69 -3.38
C ILE A 70 4.62 -8.61 -2.97
N LEU A 71 4.84 -9.51 -2.01
CA LEU A 71 3.80 -10.41 -1.51
C LEU A 71 2.69 -9.64 -0.79
N VAL A 72 3.02 -8.60 -0.04
CA VAL A 72 2.03 -7.72 0.61
C VAL A 72 1.25 -6.92 -0.43
N GLU A 73 1.91 -6.37 -1.45
CA GLU A 73 1.25 -5.69 -2.58
C GLU A 73 0.28 -6.62 -3.33
N LEU A 74 0.68 -7.87 -3.55
CA LEU A 74 -0.18 -8.90 -4.13
C LEU A 74 -1.39 -9.22 -3.23
N ALA A 75 -1.16 -9.36 -1.92
CA ALA A 75 -2.25 -9.57 -0.97
C ALA A 75 -3.25 -8.40 -0.98
N ILE A 76 -2.76 -7.16 -1.04
CA ILE A 76 -3.60 -5.95 -1.19
C ILE A 76 -4.45 -6.04 -2.46
N ALA A 77 -3.82 -6.34 -3.60
CA ALA A 77 -4.53 -6.46 -4.88
C ALA A 77 -5.62 -7.54 -4.83
N VAL A 78 -5.30 -8.74 -4.31
CA VAL A 78 -6.25 -9.85 -4.19
C VAL A 78 -7.41 -9.50 -3.27
N LEU A 79 -7.14 -8.93 -2.10
CA LEU A 79 -8.17 -8.52 -1.15
C LEU A 79 -9.09 -7.44 -1.74
N CYS A 80 -8.54 -6.45 -2.45
CA CYS A 80 -9.34 -5.40 -3.07
C CYS A 80 -10.18 -5.94 -4.25
N TRP A 81 -9.63 -6.82 -5.09
CA TRP A 81 -10.40 -7.48 -6.15
C TRP A 81 -11.56 -8.32 -5.59
N TRP A 82 -11.25 -9.17 -4.61
CA TRP A 82 -12.24 -10.04 -3.98
C TRP A 82 -13.29 -9.24 -3.20
N GLY A 83 -12.87 -8.24 -2.44
CA GLY A 83 -13.74 -7.34 -1.70
C GLY A 83 -14.67 -6.56 -2.62
N GLY A 84 -14.14 -5.97 -3.70
CA GLY A 84 -14.95 -5.30 -4.72
C GLY A 84 -15.96 -6.24 -5.40
N ALA A 85 -15.58 -7.49 -5.68
CA ALA A 85 -16.49 -8.49 -6.24
C ALA A 85 -17.63 -8.85 -5.25
N ARG A 86 -17.34 -8.97 -3.96
CA ARG A 86 -18.36 -9.19 -2.91
C ARG A 86 -19.31 -8.01 -2.80
N LEU A 87 -18.79 -6.79 -2.80
CA LEU A 87 -19.58 -5.56 -2.78
C LEU A 87 -20.49 -5.46 -4.02
N PHE A 88 -19.97 -5.79 -5.20
CA PHE A 88 -20.76 -5.79 -6.43
C PHE A 88 -21.92 -6.80 -6.41
N ARG A 89 -21.73 -7.96 -5.78
CA ARG A 89 -22.82 -8.93 -5.59
C ARG A 89 -23.87 -8.41 -4.60
N ALA A 90 -23.46 -7.71 -3.55
CA ALA A 90 -24.33 -7.22 -2.49
C ALA A 90 -24.96 -5.83 -2.73
N LYS A 91 -24.65 -5.17 -3.86
CA LYS A 91 -25.04 -3.76 -4.15
C LYS A 91 -26.53 -3.42 -4.11
N GLY A 92 -27.41 -4.43 -4.22
CA GLY A 92 -28.85 -4.25 -4.26
C GLY A 92 -29.48 -3.89 -2.92
N ASP A 93 -28.86 -4.31 -1.80
CA ASP A 93 -29.38 -4.14 -0.45
C ASP A 93 -28.33 -3.47 0.46
N ALA A 94 -28.73 -2.50 1.26
CA ALA A 94 -27.82 -1.71 2.09
C ALA A 94 -27.19 -2.55 3.22
N LEU A 95 -27.99 -3.42 3.87
CA LEU A 95 -27.52 -4.28 4.95
C LEU A 95 -26.49 -5.29 4.43
N SER A 96 -26.82 -5.99 3.35
CA SER A 96 -25.94 -6.95 2.68
C SER A 96 -24.65 -6.29 2.19
N PHE A 97 -24.74 -5.09 1.63
CA PHE A 97 -23.56 -4.34 1.18
C PHE A 97 -22.65 -3.96 2.35
N SER A 98 -23.23 -3.49 3.46
CA SER A 98 -22.50 -3.16 4.68
C SER A 98 -21.71 -4.37 5.21
N GLN A 99 -22.34 -5.54 5.29
CA GLN A 99 -21.71 -6.80 5.70
C GLN A 99 -20.61 -7.27 4.74
N ALA A 100 -20.71 -6.92 3.44
CA ALA A 100 -19.74 -7.33 2.43
C ALA A 100 -18.43 -6.50 2.43
N LYS A 101 -18.36 -5.36 3.14
CA LYS A 101 -17.20 -4.44 3.12
C LYS A 101 -15.93 -5.02 3.72
N GLY A 102 -16.02 -5.98 4.63
CA GLY A 102 -14.89 -6.42 5.47
C GLY A 102 -13.62 -6.79 4.68
N ILE A 103 -13.75 -7.51 3.56
CA ILE A 103 -12.60 -7.93 2.75
C ILE A 103 -11.93 -6.74 2.05
N ALA A 104 -12.71 -5.81 1.49
CA ALA A 104 -12.17 -4.60 0.87
C ALA A 104 -11.52 -3.67 1.92
N ILE A 105 -12.12 -3.56 3.12
CA ILE A 105 -11.53 -2.85 4.26
C ILE A 105 -10.15 -3.44 4.60
N ALA A 106 -10.05 -4.77 4.71
CA ALA A 106 -8.78 -5.44 5.01
C ALA A 106 -7.70 -5.12 3.97
N GLY A 107 -8.03 -5.16 2.68
CA GLY A 107 -7.10 -4.79 1.60
C GLY A 107 -6.65 -3.34 1.66
N LEU A 108 -7.59 -2.40 1.86
CA LEU A 108 -7.28 -0.97 1.99
C LEU A 108 -6.42 -0.68 3.22
N THR A 109 -6.74 -1.29 4.36
CA THR A 109 -5.96 -1.16 5.59
C THR A 109 -4.56 -1.74 5.43
N LEU A 110 -4.43 -2.92 4.82
CA LEU A 110 -3.11 -3.52 4.58
C LEU A 110 -2.24 -2.63 3.70
N GLY A 111 -2.83 -1.99 2.68
CA GLY A 111 -2.17 -0.97 1.89
C GLY A 111 -1.67 0.20 2.73
N THR A 112 -2.57 0.84 3.49
CA THR A 112 -2.18 1.93 4.40
C THR A 112 -1.04 1.51 5.34
N VAL A 113 -1.08 0.31 5.90
CA VAL A 113 -0.02 -0.20 6.78
C VAL A 113 1.31 -0.40 6.04
N LEU A 114 1.29 -0.96 4.83
CA LEU A 114 2.51 -1.14 4.02
C LEU A 114 3.20 0.19 3.77
N TRP A 115 2.49 1.19 3.25
CA TRP A 115 3.11 2.47 2.89
C TRP A 115 3.40 3.35 4.11
N PHE A 116 2.56 3.35 5.14
CA PHE A 116 2.85 4.10 6.36
C PHE A 116 3.95 3.44 7.19
N THR A 117 3.74 2.21 7.63
CA THR A 117 4.68 1.55 8.54
C THR A 117 5.94 1.13 7.81
N GLY A 118 5.82 0.54 6.62
CA GLY A 118 6.97 0.07 5.85
C GLY A 118 7.82 1.22 5.31
N PHE A 119 7.23 2.16 4.58
CA PHE A 119 8.00 3.21 3.90
C PHE A 119 8.22 4.46 4.74
N ILE A 120 7.21 5.00 5.44
CA ILE A 120 7.38 6.22 6.25
C ILE A 120 8.08 5.90 7.57
N THR A 121 7.57 4.94 8.35
CA THR A 121 8.11 4.66 9.68
C THR A 121 9.44 3.89 9.62
N ILE A 122 9.48 2.74 8.95
CA ILE A 122 10.69 1.91 8.89
C ILE A 122 11.69 2.52 7.89
N GLY A 123 11.30 2.72 6.64
CA GLY A 123 12.19 3.35 5.64
C GLY A 123 12.61 4.77 6.04
N GLY A 124 11.63 5.66 6.26
CA GLY A 124 11.86 7.06 6.61
C GLY A 124 12.60 7.24 7.92
N GLU A 125 12.04 6.78 9.03
CA GLU A 125 12.58 7.12 10.37
C GLU A 125 13.65 6.16 10.88
N TRP A 126 13.49 4.85 10.68
CA TRP A 126 14.51 3.90 11.17
C TRP A 126 15.78 3.94 10.32
N PHE A 127 15.63 3.91 8.99
CA PHE A 127 16.73 3.93 8.00
C PHE A 127 17.08 5.31 7.46
N LEU A 128 16.44 6.39 7.95
CA LEU A 128 16.75 7.76 7.56
C LEU A 128 16.64 8.01 6.05
N MET A 129 15.75 7.29 5.36
CA MET A 129 15.51 7.39 3.91
C MET A 129 15.25 8.82 3.45
N TRP A 130 14.67 9.66 4.33
CA TRP A 130 14.40 11.06 4.01
C TRP A 130 15.66 11.90 3.76
N GLN A 131 16.84 11.45 4.20
CA GLN A 131 18.12 12.12 3.97
C GLN A 131 18.69 11.87 2.56
N SER A 132 18.21 10.85 1.85
CA SER A 132 18.68 10.58 0.50
C SER A 132 17.97 11.46 -0.52
N ASP A 133 18.73 12.06 -1.44
CA ASP A 133 18.15 12.83 -2.54
C ASP A 133 17.56 11.92 -3.64
N VAL A 134 18.12 10.72 -3.81
CA VAL A 134 17.78 9.81 -4.91
C VAL A 134 16.85 8.69 -4.44
N TRP A 135 17.14 8.10 -3.27
CA TRP A 135 16.45 6.92 -2.78
C TRP A 135 15.44 7.28 -1.68
N ASN A 136 14.58 8.27 -1.96
CA ASN A 136 13.60 8.76 -1.00
C ASN A 136 12.17 8.57 -1.49
N GLY A 137 11.48 7.60 -0.89
CA GLY A 137 10.11 7.22 -1.23
C GLY A 137 9.03 7.96 -0.46
N SER A 138 9.39 8.89 0.43
CA SER A 138 8.45 9.45 1.42
C SER A 138 7.24 10.13 0.77
N GLN A 139 7.46 10.91 -0.28
CA GLN A 139 6.36 11.59 -1.00
C GLN A 139 5.46 10.61 -1.75
N SER A 140 6.05 9.57 -2.35
CA SER A 140 5.28 8.52 -3.03
C SER A 140 4.44 7.72 -2.03
N ALA A 141 5.03 7.32 -0.91
CA ALA A 141 4.33 6.63 0.17
C ALA A 141 3.20 7.49 0.74
N PHE A 142 3.43 8.78 0.99
CA PHE A 142 2.39 9.70 1.45
C PHE A 142 1.18 9.76 0.51
N ARG A 143 1.40 9.87 -0.82
CA ARG A 143 0.31 9.85 -1.80
C ARG A 143 -0.52 8.57 -1.70
N LEU A 144 0.13 7.41 -1.57
CA LEU A 144 -0.56 6.12 -1.45
C LEU A 144 -1.32 6.00 -0.13
N ILE A 145 -0.74 6.45 0.98
CA ILE A 145 -1.43 6.50 2.28
C ILE A 145 -2.70 7.34 2.18
N VAL A 146 -2.64 8.51 1.54
CA VAL A 146 -3.79 9.40 1.36
C VAL A 146 -4.86 8.73 0.49
N VAL A 147 -4.48 8.17 -0.67
CA VAL A 147 -5.43 7.50 -1.57
C VAL A 147 -6.12 6.32 -0.89
N PHE A 148 -5.35 5.43 -0.27
CA PHE A 148 -5.89 4.26 0.43
C PHE A 148 -6.71 4.66 1.67
N GLY A 149 -6.23 5.63 2.43
CA GLY A 149 -6.90 6.13 3.63
C GLY A 149 -8.23 6.82 3.33
N ILE A 150 -8.29 7.68 2.30
CA ILE A 150 -9.55 8.31 1.86
C ILE A 150 -10.52 7.25 1.35
N ALA A 151 -10.05 6.28 0.54
CA ALA A 151 -10.90 5.20 0.07
C ALA A 151 -11.45 4.35 1.22
N LEU A 152 -10.63 4.08 2.25
CA LEU A 152 -11.05 3.38 3.46
C LEU A 152 -12.12 4.16 4.21
N LEU A 153 -11.90 5.45 4.47
CA LEU A 153 -12.88 6.33 5.12
C LEU A 153 -14.19 6.43 4.32
N PHE A 154 -14.11 6.52 3.00
CA PHE A 154 -15.28 6.55 2.15
C PHE A 154 -16.05 5.24 2.18
N LEU A 155 -15.35 4.09 2.12
CA LEU A 155 -15.96 2.77 2.14
C LEU A 155 -16.69 2.49 3.45
N THR A 156 -16.11 2.88 4.60
CA THR A 156 -16.66 2.61 5.93
C THR A 156 -17.87 3.47 6.29
N ARG A 157 -18.14 4.57 5.56
CA ARG A 157 -19.38 5.34 5.75
C ARG A 157 -20.62 4.47 5.55
N SER A 158 -21.66 4.72 6.35
CA SER A 158 -22.95 4.03 6.27
C SER A 158 -23.58 4.23 4.90
N ASP A 159 -24.39 3.26 4.49
CA ASP A 159 -25.11 3.28 3.20
C ASP A 159 -26.60 3.65 3.38
N ASP A 160 -27.03 3.90 4.62
CA ASP A 160 -28.44 4.04 5.01
C ASP A 160 -28.98 5.48 4.86
N ALA A 161 -28.10 6.49 4.77
CA ALA A 161 -28.47 7.90 4.93
C ALA A 161 -28.67 8.69 3.62
N LEU A 162 -28.40 8.09 2.45
CA LEU A 162 -28.38 8.82 1.16
C LEU A 162 -29.38 8.29 0.12
N ASP A 163 -30.22 7.33 0.51
CA ASP A 163 -31.25 6.73 -0.36
C ASP A 163 -32.69 7.11 0.10
N ALA A 164 -32.84 8.17 0.92
CA ALA A 164 -34.12 8.77 1.29
C ALA A 164 -34.41 10.04 0.45
#